data_AF-A0A1F7VAE8-F1
#
_entry.id   AF-A0A1F7VAE8-F1
#
_cell.length_a   1.000
_cell.length_b   1.000
_cell.length_c   1.000
_cell.angle_alpha   90.00
_cell.angle_beta   90.00
_cell.angle_gamma   90.00
#
_symmetry.space_group_name_H-M   'P 1'
#
loop_
_entity.id
_entity.type
_entity.pdbx_description
1 polymer ?
#
loop_
_entity_poly.entity_id
_entity_poly.type
_entity_poly.pdbx_seq_one_letter_code
_entity_poly.pdbx_strand_id
1 'polypeptide(L)'
;MRKIVFLFASAISIAFFVPTSALAADNSLAKRLNGRILLQVESYGRAWYTNPTNNTRYYLKDGATAFGIMRQLGLGITNADLAKIPTDSEKPQQNKLAARLSGRILLQVESRGEAWYVNPTNNRRYYLKDGEAAYKLMKKFALGVSSADLRAITMNPSQIVQDTAFDDVAYVLLRDGKIIAGKNENQILPPASMSKLITALVLLDQTTFKWDGETIITQVHLNYPSSLVDNDVTSEVEFKAGDIVSVYDLWVAMLVASSNQAAIALVDFSGLTRSEFAAAMNQKASALGLKRTIFFEPTGLDAHNVTTAREMALIAKAAFNRPEIAEATRQKDYLITTRQTPPRLIKVVDRNFSLQTYGADAVKTGYLVEAQRCAALKKGNDIIVIMHARSMKERNTILDQLIGK
;
A
#
# COMPACT_ATOMS: atom_id res chain seq x y z
N MET A 1 59.20 -41.89 -17.71
CA MET A 1 59.52 -41.10 -16.50
C MET A 1 59.61 -39.63 -16.88
N ARG A 2 58.64 -38.81 -16.44
CA ARG A 2 58.76 -37.35 -16.25
C ARG A 2 57.53 -36.92 -15.45
N LYS A 3 57.74 -36.55 -14.19
CA LYS A 3 56.69 -36.01 -13.30
C LYS A 3 56.54 -34.53 -13.60
N ILE A 4 55.32 -34.08 -13.89
CA ILE A 4 54.95 -32.66 -13.91
C ILE A 4 54.05 -32.44 -12.69
N VAL A 5 54.49 -31.51 -11.83
CA VAL A 5 53.81 -31.04 -10.62
C VAL A 5 52.81 -29.97 -11.06
N PHE A 6 51.53 -30.12 -10.68
CA PHE A 6 50.55 -29.04 -10.74
C PHE A 6 50.24 -28.61 -9.30
N LEU A 7 50.64 -27.37 -8.95
CA LEU A 7 50.16 -26.65 -7.78
C LEU A 7 48.68 -26.29 -8.00
N PHE A 8 47.79 -26.77 -7.15
CA PHE A 8 46.45 -26.21 -6.98
C PHE A 8 46.51 -25.13 -5.91
N ALA A 9 46.30 -23.87 -6.31
CA ALA A 9 46.07 -22.77 -5.40
C ALA A 9 44.62 -22.84 -4.90
N SER A 10 44.44 -23.11 -3.61
CA SER A 10 43.14 -23.12 -2.95
C SER A 10 42.63 -21.67 -2.78
N ALA A 11 41.63 -21.27 -3.57
CA ALA A 11 40.88 -20.05 -3.32
C ALA A 11 39.97 -20.27 -2.10
N ILE A 12 40.31 -19.65 -0.97
CA ILE A 12 39.47 -19.59 0.22
C ILE A 12 38.29 -18.65 -0.09
N SER A 13 37.13 -19.20 -0.42
CA SER A 13 35.87 -18.45 -0.41
C SER A 13 35.49 -18.17 1.04
N ILE A 14 35.76 -16.94 1.50
CA ILE A 14 35.19 -16.41 2.74
C ILE A 14 33.71 -16.12 2.45
N ALA A 15 32.84 -17.06 2.80
CA ALA A 15 31.41 -16.81 2.85
C ALA A 15 31.13 -15.84 4.00
N PHE A 16 30.82 -14.59 3.67
CA PHE A 16 30.23 -13.66 4.63
C PHE A 16 28.84 -14.17 5.00
N PHE A 17 28.75 -14.86 6.14
CA PHE A 17 27.50 -15.09 6.84
C PHE A 17 26.99 -13.73 7.33
N VAL A 18 26.14 -13.08 6.54
CA VAL A 18 25.25 -12.04 7.06
C VAL A 18 24.22 -12.78 7.91
N PRO A 19 24.11 -12.51 9.22
CA PRO A 19 23.04 -13.11 10.00
C PRO A 19 21.73 -12.48 9.52
N THR A 20 21.00 -13.20 8.68
CA THR A 20 19.57 -12.97 8.52
C THR A 20 18.92 -13.35 9.85
N SER A 21 18.84 -12.40 10.77
CA SER A 21 17.85 -12.45 11.83
C SER A 21 16.48 -12.28 11.16
N ALA A 22 15.98 -13.36 10.58
CA ALA A 22 14.56 -13.57 10.56
C ALA A 22 14.12 -13.49 12.02
N LEU A 23 13.46 -12.40 12.41
CA LEU A 23 12.67 -12.35 13.62
C LEU A 23 11.73 -13.55 13.54
N ALA A 24 12.11 -14.66 14.17
CA ALA A 24 11.17 -15.73 14.43
C ALA A 24 10.04 -15.07 15.20
N ALA A 25 8.87 -14.92 14.56
CA ALA A 25 7.67 -14.43 15.19
C ALA A 25 7.58 -15.12 16.55
N ASP A 26 7.55 -14.33 17.64
CA ASP A 26 7.42 -14.90 18.97
C ASP A 26 6.04 -15.55 19.03
N ASN A 27 6.00 -16.83 18.70
CA ASN A 27 4.80 -17.65 18.73
C ASN A 27 4.20 -17.65 20.14
N SER A 28 4.93 -17.25 21.19
CA SER A 28 4.38 -17.09 22.53
C SER A 28 3.38 -15.92 22.59
N LEU A 29 3.68 -14.79 21.96
CA LEU A 29 2.79 -13.62 21.96
C LEU A 29 1.57 -13.86 21.09
N ALA A 30 1.77 -14.41 19.88
CA ALA A 30 0.66 -14.79 19.01
C ALA A 30 -0.29 -15.77 19.73
N LYS A 31 0.25 -16.80 20.41
CA LYS A 31 -0.54 -17.74 21.21
C LYS A 31 -1.27 -17.08 22.38
N ARG A 32 -0.64 -16.15 23.09
CA ARG A 32 -1.26 -15.41 24.21
C ARG A 32 -2.41 -14.51 23.75
N LEU A 33 -2.28 -13.95 22.55
CA LEU A 33 -3.27 -13.05 21.98
C LEU A 33 -4.25 -13.76 21.06
N ASN A 34 -4.19 -15.09 20.91
CA ASN A 34 -5.04 -15.82 19.96
C ASN A 34 -6.54 -15.59 20.21
N GLY A 35 -7.24 -15.33 19.11
CA GLY A 35 -8.68 -15.10 19.10
C GLY A 35 -9.11 -13.77 19.72
N ARG A 36 -8.17 -12.86 20.01
CA ARG A 36 -8.46 -11.50 20.47
C ARG A 36 -8.71 -10.59 19.28
N ILE A 37 -9.49 -9.55 19.54
CA ILE A 37 -9.46 -8.33 18.75
C ILE A 37 -8.43 -7.41 19.38
N LEU A 38 -7.54 -6.84 18.56
CA LEU A 38 -6.51 -5.90 19.00
C LEU A 38 -6.78 -4.53 18.40
N LEU A 39 -6.54 -3.48 19.18
CA LEU A 39 -6.61 -2.09 18.75
C LEU A 39 -5.20 -1.51 18.77
N GLN A 40 -4.67 -1.16 17.60
CA GLN A 40 -3.35 -0.53 17.50
C GLN A 40 -3.48 0.93 17.99
N VAL A 41 -3.03 1.17 19.22
CA VAL A 41 -3.22 2.46 19.90
C VAL A 41 -2.36 3.58 19.31
N GLU A 42 -1.24 3.22 18.68
CA GLU A 42 -0.27 4.14 18.07
C GLU A 42 -0.60 4.49 16.61
N SER A 43 -1.68 3.94 16.05
CA SER A 43 -1.94 4.04 14.61
C SER A 43 -3.43 4.17 14.32
N TYR A 44 -3.98 5.35 14.60
CA TYR A 44 -5.36 5.75 14.29
C TYR A 44 -6.44 4.75 14.78
N GLY A 45 -6.15 3.96 15.82
CA GLY A 45 -7.09 2.96 16.35
C GLY A 45 -7.48 1.88 15.34
N ARG A 46 -6.51 1.41 14.54
CA ARG A 46 -6.68 0.30 13.58
C ARG A 46 -6.98 -1.01 14.32
N ALA A 47 -8.00 -1.73 13.87
CA ALA A 47 -8.46 -2.96 14.50
C ALA A 47 -7.92 -4.21 13.79
N TRP A 48 -7.58 -5.24 14.56
CA TRP A 48 -6.98 -6.48 14.09
C TRP A 48 -7.63 -7.69 14.76
N TYR A 49 -7.75 -8.81 14.03
CA TYR A 49 -8.14 -10.10 14.60
C TYR A 49 -6.97 -11.07 14.55
N THR A 50 -6.60 -11.68 15.67
CA THR A 50 -5.61 -12.75 15.73
C THR A 50 -6.31 -14.09 15.61
N ASN A 51 -6.08 -14.82 14.52
CA ASN A 51 -6.78 -16.08 14.27
C ASN A 51 -6.15 -17.23 15.08
N PRO A 52 -6.92 -17.91 15.95
CA PRO A 52 -6.42 -18.99 16.80
C PRO A 52 -6.06 -20.27 16.03
N THR A 53 -6.42 -20.42 14.75
CA THR A 53 -6.05 -21.62 13.96
C THR A 53 -4.66 -21.52 13.35
N ASN A 54 -4.29 -20.34 12.85
CA ASN A 54 -3.07 -20.15 12.07
C ASN A 54 -2.10 -19.15 12.72
N ASN A 55 -2.45 -18.59 13.88
CA ASN A 55 -1.66 -17.61 14.63
C ASN A 55 -1.29 -16.36 13.82
N THR A 56 -2.08 -16.02 12.79
CA THR A 56 -1.87 -14.79 11.99
C THR A 56 -2.86 -13.71 12.38
N ARG A 57 -2.45 -12.45 12.24
CA ARG A 57 -3.31 -11.28 12.40
C ARG A 57 -3.97 -10.90 11.07
N TYR A 58 -5.22 -10.46 11.15
CA TYR A 58 -6.02 -9.98 10.03
C TYR A 58 -6.43 -8.54 10.27
N TYR A 59 -6.22 -7.66 9.29
CA TYR A 59 -6.61 -6.26 9.39
C TYR A 59 -8.13 -6.11 9.18
N LEU A 60 -8.81 -5.48 10.14
CA LEU A 60 -10.25 -5.22 10.11
C LEU A 60 -10.50 -3.76 9.74
N LYS A 61 -10.20 -3.38 8.49
CA LYS A 61 -10.22 -1.96 8.07
C LYS A 61 -11.58 -1.27 8.24
N ASP A 62 -12.65 -2.00 7.96
CA ASP A 62 -14.04 -1.54 8.01
C ASP A 62 -14.98 -2.72 8.32
N GLY A 63 -16.27 -2.43 8.49
CA GLY A 63 -17.28 -3.45 8.78
C GLY A 63 -17.40 -4.52 7.70
N ALA A 64 -17.36 -4.14 6.42
CA ALA A 64 -17.48 -5.08 5.30
C ALA A 64 -16.31 -6.09 5.28
N THR A 65 -15.09 -5.60 5.46
CA THR A 65 -13.86 -6.41 5.52
C THR A 65 -13.87 -7.30 6.74
N ALA A 66 -14.23 -6.76 7.90
CA ALA A 66 -14.33 -7.53 9.13
C ALA A 66 -15.33 -8.67 8.98
N PHE A 67 -16.51 -8.41 8.40
CA PHE A 67 -17.52 -9.43 8.12
C PHE A 67 -17.05 -10.49 7.11
N GLY A 68 -16.38 -10.07 6.03
CA GLY A 68 -15.78 -10.99 5.07
C GLY A 68 -14.77 -11.95 5.71
N ILE A 69 -13.86 -11.41 6.54
CA ILE A 69 -12.90 -12.19 7.32
C ILE A 69 -13.62 -13.13 8.29
N MET A 70 -14.65 -12.66 8.99
CA MET A 70 -15.45 -13.49 9.90
C MET A 70 -16.08 -14.69 9.19
N ARG A 71 -16.63 -14.49 7.99
CA ARG A 71 -17.21 -15.59 7.21
C ARG A 71 -16.15 -16.53 6.64
N GLN A 72 -15.00 -16.00 6.23
CA GLN A 72 -13.91 -16.82 5.69
C GLN A 72 -13.27 -17.71 6.77
N LEU A 73 -13.10 -17.17 7.98
CA LEU A 73 -12.41 -17.85 9.08
C LEU A 73 -13.35 -18.58 10.04
N GLY A 74 -14.65 -18.39 9.87
CA GLY A 74 -15.66 -18.89 10.77
C GLY A 74 -15.77 -20.41 10.77
N LEU A 75 -15.84 -20.99 11.97
CA LEU A 75 -16.05 -22.41 12.17
C LEU A 75 -17.55 -22.73 12.18
N GLY A 76 -17.99 -23.68 11.37
CA GLY A 76 -19.39 -24.14 11.40
C GLY A 76 -19.80 -24.67 12.78
N ILE A 77 -20.98 -24.28 13.25
CA ILE A 77 -21.59 -24.77 14.49
C ILE A 77 -23.08 -25.01 14.30
N THR A 78 -23.61 -26.07 14.91
CA THR A 78 -25.05 -26.39 14.91
C THR A 78 -25.81 -25.46 15.85
N ASN A 79 -27.12 -25.33 15.66
CA ASN A 79 -27.98 -24.56 16.55
C ASN A 79 -27.93 -25.10 17.99
N ALA A 80 -27.91 -26.44 18.13
CA ALA A 80 -27.87 -27.12 19.42
C ALA A 80 -26.55 -26.86 20.18
N ASP A 81 -25.42 -26.84 19.50
CA ASP A 81 -24.13 -26.56 20.14
C ASP A 81 -23.94 -25.07 20.40
N LEU A 82 -24.37 -24.21 19.48
CA LEU A 82 -24.34 -22.77 19.69
C LEU A 82 -25.14 -22.40 20.93
N ALA A 83 -26.36 -22.94 21.08
CA ALA A 83 -27.27 -22.71 22.20
C ALA A 83 -26.62 -22.96 23.57
N LYS A 84 -25.65 -23.89 23.66
CA LYS A 84 -24.92 -24.19 24.90
C LYS A 84 -23.97 -23.07 25.31
N ILE A 85 -23.56 -22.16 24.42
CA ILE A 85 -22.61 -21.08 24.73
C ILE A 85 -23.38 -19.85 25.26
N PRO A 86 -23.08 -19.32 26.46
CA PRO A 86 -23.87 -18.24 27.05
C PRO A 86 -23.89 -16.95 26.22
N THR A 87 -25.00 -16.22 26.19
CA THR A 87 -25.14 -14.89 25.60
C THR A 87 -24.65 -13.79 26.56
N ASP A 88 -24.71 -12.53 26.12
CA ASP A 88 -24.33 -11.37 26.92
C ASP A 88 -25.26 -11.06 28.09
N SER A 89 -26.54 -11.45 27.97
CA SER A 89 -27.58 -11.34 28.99
C SER A 89 -27.52 -12.41 30.09
N GLU A 90 -26.82 -13.51 29.86
CA GLU A 90 -26.76 -14.65 30.79
C GLU A 90 -25.58 -14.51 31.78
N LYS A 91 -25.75 -14.98 33.03
CA LYS A 91 -24.68 -14.91 34.04
C LYS A 91 -23.42 -15.66 33.57
N PRO A 92 -22.20 -15.18 33.91
CA PRO A 92 -20.97 -15.89 33.55
C PRO A 92 -21.01 -17.31 34.13
N GLN A 93 -20.85 -18.33 33.29
CA GLN A 93 -20.86 -19.73 33.69
C GLN A 93 -19.64 -20.46 33.09
N GLN A 94 -19.04 -21.35 33.88
CA GLN A 94 -18.03 -22.26 33.33
C GLN A 94 -18.66 -23.17 32.28
N ASN A 95 -18.23 -22.99 31.04
CA ASN A 95 -18.73 -23.74 29.91
C ASN A 95 -17.57 -24.32 29.10
N LYS A 96 -17.42 -25.65 29.12
CA LYS A 96 -16.31 -26.35 28.46
C LYS A 96 -16.31 -26.12 26.94
N LEU A 97 -17.49 -26.04 26.32
CA LEU A 97 -17.61 -25.78 24.89
C LEU A 97 -17.17 -24.35 24.55
N ALA A 98 -17.63 -23.37 25.32
CA ALA A 98 -17.24 -21.97 25.15
C ALA A 98 -15.73 -21.77 25.35
N ALA A 99 -15.13 -22.42 26.36
CA ALA A 99 -13.69 -22.39 26.57
C ALA A 99 -12.90 -23.00 25.40
N ARG A 100 -13.40 -24.09 24.80
CA ARG A 100 -12.78 -24.71 23.62
C ARG A 100 -12.90 -23.85 22.35
N LEU A 101 -13.99 -23.10 22.24
CA LEU A 101 -14.28 -22.20 21.11
C LEU A 101 -13.87 -20.76 21.37
N SER A 102 -13.16 -20.51 22.47
CA SER A 102 -12.75 -19.18 22.92
C SER A 102 -11.96 -18.44 21.83
N GLY A 103 -12.39 -17.21 21.52
CA GLY A 103 -11.78 -16.38 20.49
C GLY A 103 -12.05 -16.79 19.04
N ARG A 104 -12.88 -17.83 18.82
CA ARG A 104 -13.30 -18.23 17.48
C ARG A 104 -14.49 -17.41 17.00
N ILE A 105 -14.53 -17.27 15.69
CA ILE A 105 -15.71 -16.84 14.95
C ILE A 105 -16.45 -18.12 14.56
N LEU A 106 -17.75 -18.15 14.79
CA LEU A 106 -18.62 -19.30 14.54
C LEU A 106 -19.66 -18.93 13.48
N LEU A 107 -19.96 -19.87 12.60
CA LEU A 107 -21.01 -19.74 11.59
C LEU A 107 -22.11 -20.74 11.89
N GLN A 108 -23.31 -20.23 12.12
CA GLN A 108 -24.48 -21.03 12.39
C GLN A 108 -24.97 -21.66 11.09
N VAL A 109 -24.60 -22.93 10.85
CA VAL A 109 -24.79 -23.59 9.55
C VAL A 109 -26.26 -23.91 9.23
N GLU A 110 -27.10 -24.00 10.25
CA GLU A 110 -28.53 -24.33 10.14
C GLU A 110 -29.43 -23.07 10.03
N SER A 111 -28.87 -21.87 10.21
CA SER A 111 -29.63 -20.60 10.22
C SER A 111 -28.95 -19.56 9.34
N ARG A 112 -29.08 -19.70 8.02
CA ARG A 112 -28.63 -18.71 7.00
C ARG A 112 -27.15 -18.25 7.11
N GLY A 113 -26.31 -18.97 7.86
CA GLY A 113 -24.89 -18.65 8.01
C GLY A 113 -24.60 -17.46 8.94
N GLU A 114 -25.46 -17.21 9.93
CA GLU A 114 -25.24 -16.18 10.94
C GLU A 114 -23.90 -16.30 11.65
N ALA A 115 -23.22 -15.17 11.84
CA ALA A 115 -21.88 -15.13 12.42
C ALA A 115 -21.91 -14.74 13.91
N TRP A 116 -21.08 -15.41 14.70
CA TRP A 116 -20.99 -15.22 16.15
C TRP A 116 -19.52 -15.16 16.59
N TYR A 117 -19.19 -14.34 17.58
CA TYR A 117 -17.86 -14.30 18.20
C TYR A 117 -17.92 -14.81 19.64
N VAL A 118 -17.08 -15.76 20.00
CA VAL A 118 -16.93 -16.20 21.40
C VAL A 118 -15.82 -15.39 22.05
N ASN A 119 -16.17 -14.48 22.95
CA ASN A 119 -15.19 -13.58 23.53
C ASN A 119 -14.27 -14.32 24.54
N PRO A 120 -12.94 -14.28 24.36
CA PRO A 120 -12.02 -14.98 25.24
C PRO A 120 -11.80 -14.36 26.62
N THR A 121 -12.42 -13.21 26.96
CA THR A 121 -12.39 -12.67 28.34
C THR A 121 -13.50 -13.25 29.21
N ASN A 122 -14.66 -13.54 28.63
CA ASN A 122 -15.87 -13.90 29.38
C ASN A 122 -16.57 -15.18 28.89
N ASN A 123 -16.05 -15.82 27.84
CA ASN A 123 -16.58 -17.04 27.23
C ASN A 123 -18.06 -16.95 26.82
N ARG A 124 -18.51 -15.75 26.44
CA ARG A 124 -19.86 -15.52 25.90
C ARG A 124 -19.85 -15.39 24.39
N ARG A 125 -20.94 -15.82 23.74
CA ARG A 125 -21.19 -15.59 22.31
C ARG A 125 -21.83 -14.24 22.09
N TYR A 126 -21.38 -13.56 21.04
CA TYR A 126 -21.94 -12.29 20.59
C TYR A 126 -22.33 -12.38 19.13
N TYR A 127 -23.52 -11.91 18.81
CA TYR A 127 -24.03 -11.91 17.44
C TYR A 127 -23.36 -10.84 16.60
N LEU A 128 -22.87 -11.22 15.42
CA LEU A 128 -22.22 -10.35 14.43
C LEU A 128 -23.21 -10.08 13.30
N LYS A 129 -24.29 -9.36 13.63
CA LYS A 129 -25.46 -9.16 12.77
C LYS A 129 -25.12 -8.70 11.36
N ASP A 130 -24.26 -7.70 11.27
CA ASP A 130 -23.78 -7.09 10.03
C ASP A 130 -22.36 -6.57 10.27
N GLY A 131 -21.70 -6.10 9.20
CA GLY A 131 -20.32 -5.65 9.29
C GLY A 131 -20.12 -4.47 10.24
N GLU A 132 -21.04 -3.50 10.25
CA GLU A 132 -20.90 -2.30 11.08
C GLU A 132 -21.10 -2.62 12.56
N ALA A 133 -22.13 -3.40 12.89
CA ALA A 133 -22.38 -3.89 14.24
C ALA A 133 -21.22 -4.77 14.73
N ALA A 134 -20.71 -5.66 13.86
CA ALA A 134 -19.58 -6.51 14.18
C ALA A 134 -18.31 -5.69 14.43
N TYR A 135 -18.01 -4.68 13.61
CA TYR A 135 -16.86 -3.80 13.79
C TYR A 135 -16.94 -3.01 15.10
N LYS A 136 -18.08 -2.39 15.40
CA LYS A 136 -18.30 -1.68 16.68
C LYS A 136 -18.14 -2.59 17.88
N LEU A 137 -18.74 -3.78 17.81
CA LEU A 137 -18.65 -4.79 18.87
C LEU A 137 -17.20 -5.27 19.06
N MET A 138 -16.48 -5.51 17.97
CA MET A 138 -15.09 -5.94 17.99
C MET A 138 -14.19 -4.86 18.60
N LYS A 139 -14.36 -3.58 18.21
CA LYS A 139 -13.63 -2.47 18.83
C LYS A 139 -13.94 -2.33 20.32
N LYS A 140 -15.20 -2.52 20.73
CA LYS A 140 -15.61 -2.49 22.15
C LYS A 140 -14.85 -3.53 23.00
N PHE A 141 -14.54 -4.69 22.45
CA PHE A 141 -13.80 -5.76 23.13
C PHE A 141 -12.31 -5.80 22.78
N ALA A 142 -11.81 -4.82 22.03
CA ALA A 142 -10.44 -4.83 21.56
C ALA A 142 -9.47 -4.55 22.72
N LEU A 143 -8.39 -5.31 22.75
CA LEU A 143 -7.25 -5.06 23.63
C LEU A 143 -6.30 -4.08 22.96
N GLY A 144 -5.86 -3.03 23.66
CA GLY A 144 -4.81 -2.15 23.16
C GLY A 144 -3.50 -2.92 22.91
N VAL A 145 -2.85 -2.68 21.78
CA VAL A 145 -1.56 -3.30 21.42
C VAL A 145 -0.60 -2.26 20.85
N SER A 146 0.68 -2.37 21.22
CA SER A 146 1.75 -1.56 20.62
C SER A 146 2.05 -2.03 19.19
N SER A 147 2.62 -1.18 18.35
CA SER A 147 3.03 -1.58 17.00
C SER A 147 4.14 -2.64 17.03
N ALA A 148 4.99 -2.62 18.06
CA ALA A 148 6.06 -3.60 18.27
C ALA A 148 5.51 -4.99 18.60
N ASP A 149 4.54 -5.08 19.52
CA ASP A 149 3.88 -6.34 19.87
C ASP A 149 3.06 -6.88 18.71
N LEU A 150 2.36 -6.00 18.00
CA LEU A 150 1.59 -6.38 16.84
C LEU A 150 2.52 -7.00 15.79
N ARG A 151 3.69 -6.39 15.49
CA ARG A 151 4.72 -6.90 14.54
C ARG A 151 5.18 -8.32 14.82
N ALA A 152 5.23 -8.73 16.09
CA ALA A 152 5.62 -10.09 16.45
C ALA A 152 4.57 -11.14 16.03
N ILE A 153 3.38 -10.71 15.61
CA ILE A 153 2.32 -11.56 15.06
C ILE A 153 2.30 -11.43 13.54
N THR A 154 2.54 -12.54 12.83
CA THR A 154 2.57 -12.57 11.37
C THR A 154 1.24 -12.11 10.77
N MET A 155 1.27 -11.17 9.82
CA MET A 155 0.09 -10.75 9.09
C MET A 155 -0.37 -11.82 8.11
N ASN A 156 -1.68 -11.97 7.94
CA ASN A 156 -2.24 -12.89 6.98
C ASN A 156 -1.80 -12.50 5.54
N PRO A 157 -1.18 -13.41 4.76
CA PRO A 157 -0.64 -13.10 3.44
C PRO A 157 -1.70 -13.04 2.32
N SER A 158 -2.96 -13.38 2.60
CA SER A 158 -4.04 -13.34 1.61
C SER A 158 -4.73 -11.98 1.52
N GLN A 159 -4.51 -11.08 2.47
CA GLN A 159 -5.04 -9.73 2.39
C GLN A 159 -4.16 -8.86 1.50
N ILE A 160 -4.77 -8.23 0.49
CA ILE A 160 -4.13 -7.17 -0.30
C ILE A 160 -4.34 -5.85 0.42
N VAL A 161 -3.64 -5.67 1.54
CA VAL A 161 -3.69 -4.44 2.34
C VAL A 161 -2.31 -4.15 2.91
N GLN A 162 -2.03 -2.88 3.19
CA GLN A 162 -0.78 -2.48 3.80
C GLN A 162 -0.62 -3.10 5.19
N ASP A 163 0.59 -3.52 5.52
CA ASP A 163 0.95 -3.88 6.88
C ASP A 163 1.44 -2.63 7.61
N THR A 164 0.57 -1.98 8.39
CA THR A 164 0.92 -0.75 9.11
C THR A 164 1.89 -0.97 10.26
N ALA A 165 2.25 -2.22 10.56
CA ALA A 165 3.29 -2.52 11.52
C ALA A 165 4.64 -2.76 10.83
N PHE A 166 4.68 -2.93 9.50
CA PHE A 166 5.92 -3.10 8.75
C PHE A 166 6.86 -1.94 9.03
N ASP A 167 8.12 -2.25 9.32
CA ASP A 167 9.10 -1.30 9.81
C ASP A 167 10.49 -1.58 9.23
N ASP A 168 10.54 -1.93 7.95
CA ASP A 168 11.78 -2.13 7.20
C ASP A 168 11.64 -1.43 5.84
N VAL A 169 12.66 -1.50 5.00
CA VAL A 169 12.62 -1.06 3.60
C VAL A 169 12.31 -2.24 2.68
N ALA A 170 11.58 -1.97 1.61
CA ALA A 170 11.41 -2.89 0.50
C ALA A 170 12.03 -2.31 -0.77
N TYR A 171 12.78 -3.10 -1.52
CA TYR A 171 13.35 -2.63 -2.78
C TYR A 171 13.51 -3.75 -3.78
N VAL A 172 13.66 -3.37 -5.05
CA VAL A 172 14.02 -4.26 -6.14
C VAL A 172 14.86 -3.52 -7.17
N LEU A 173 15.81 -4.23 -7.77
CA LEU A 173 16.47 -3.85 -9.02
C LEU A 173 16.09 -4.86 -10.10
N LEU A 174 15.39 -4.37 -11.11
CA LEU A 174 15.01 -5.10 -12.30
C LEU A 174 15.96 -4.70 -13.44
N ARG A 175 16.69 -5.65 -14.01
CA ARG A 175 17.58 -5.46 -15.16
C ARG A 175 17.15 -6.40 -16.28
N ASP A 176 16.92 -5.87 -17.47
CA ASP A 176 16.49 -6.66 -18.64
C ASP A 176 15.24 -7.53 -18.37
N GLY A 177 14.32 -7.01 -17.54
CA GLY A 177 13.10 -7.72 -17.16
C GLY A 177 13.28 -8.84 -16.13
N LYS A 178 14.47 -9.01 -15.55
CA LYS A 178 14.76 -9.96 -14.48
C LYS A 178 15.11 -9.23 -13.20
N ILE A 179 14.63 -9.73 -12.06
CA ILE A 179 15.02 -9.21 -10.76
C ILE A 179 16.41 -9.74 -10.45
N ILE A 180 17.37 -8.83 -10.25
CA ILE A 180 18.75 -9.17 -9.94
C ILE A 180 19.13 -8.84 -8.50
N ALA A 181 18.37 -7.96 -7.83
CA ALA A 181 18.46 -7.73 -6.40
C ALA A 181 17.09 -7.38 -5.83
N GLY A 182 16.82 -7.73 -4.57
CA GLY A 182 15.59 -7.38 -3.89
C GLY A 182 15.66 -7.67 -2.39
N LYS A 183 14.89 -6.89 -1.63
CA LYS A 183 14.64 -7.10 -0.19
C LYS A 183 13.17 -6.79 0.07
N ASN A 184 12.49 -7.66 0.82
CA ASN A 184 11.07 -7.51 1.15
C ASN A 184 10.20 -7.20 -0.09
N GLU A 185 10.59 -7.67 -1.29
CA GLU A 185 10.09 -7.12 -2.54
C GLU A 185 8.63 -7.49 -2.84
N ASN A 186 8.07 -8.43 -2.08
CA ASN A 186 6.68 -8.85 -2.12
C ASN A 186 5.83 -8.28 -0.96
N GLN A 187 6.41 -7.43 -0.11
CA GLN A 187 5.68 -6.76 0.96
C GLN A 187 4.65 -5.80 0.36
N ILE A 188 3.39 -5.91 0.80
CA ILE A 188 2.31 -5.03 0.37
C ILE A 188 2.42 -3.71 1.13
N LEU A 189 2.67 -2.64 0.40
CA LEU A 189 2.98 -1.31 0.92
C LEU A 189 2.27 -0.26 0.07
N PRO A 190 1.91 0.88 0.68
CA PRO A 190 1.39 1.99 -0.10
C PRO A 190 2.50 2.61 -0.97
N PRO A 191 2.26 2.88 -2.27
CA PRO A 191 3.24 3.50 -3.16
C PRO A 191 3.27 5.03 -3.05
N ALA A 192 2.38 5.62 -2.25
CA ALA A 192 2.13 7.05 -2.24
C ALA A 192 1.97 7.59 -3.68
N SER A 193 2.54 8.76 -3.96
CA SER A 193 2.50 9.39 -5.29
C SER A 193 3.15 8.59 -6.44
N MET A 194 3.80 7.45 -6.20
CA MET A 194 4.17 6.57 -7.31
C MET A 194 2.93 5.96 -8.00
N SER A 195 1.74 5.98 -7.36
CA SER A 195 0.45 5.71 -8.01
C SER A 195 0.25 6.53 -9.29
N LYS A 196 0.80 7.75 -9.36
CA LYS A 196 0.64 8.60 -10.55
C LYS A 196 1.28 8.01 -11.81
N LEU A 197 2.17 7.02 -11.69
CA LEU A 197 2.68 6.28 -12.85
C LEU A 197 1.61 5.40 -13.51
N ILE A 198 0.75 4.73 -12.72
CA ILE A 198 -0.37 3.98 -13.27
C ILE A 198 -1.46 4.94 -13.78
N THR A 199 -1.67 6.07 -13.11
CA THR A 199 -2.59 7.14 -13.55
C THR A 199 -2.20 7.69 -14.91
N ALA A 200 -0.91 7.99 -15.09
CA ALA A 200 -0.36 8.42 -16.36
C ALA A 200 -0.56 7.37 -17.47
N LEU A 201 -0.31 6.08 -17.18
CA LEU A 201 -0.58 5.00 -18.12
C LEU A 201 -2.06 4.93 -18.52
N VAL A 202 -2.98 5.04 -17.56
CA VAL A 202 -4.43 5.01 -17.83
C VAL A 202 -4.86 6.20 -18.66
N LEU A 203 -4.37 7.42 -18.36
CA LEU A 203 -4.65 8.62 -19.15
C LEU A 203 -4.21 8.46 -20.61
N LEU A 204 -3.02 7.90 -20.86
CA LEU A 204 -2.51 7.67 -22.22
C LEU A 204 -3.29 6.60 -23.00
N ASP A 205 -4.08 5.76 -22.34
CA ASP A 205 -4.97 4.83 -23.02
C ASP A 205 -6.33 5.44 -23.37
N GLN A 206 -6.68 6.60 -22.80
CA GLN A 206 -7.97 7.23 -23.07
C GLN A 206 -7.95 7.91 -24.45
N THR A 207 -8.91 7.58 -25.29
CA THR A 207 -9.10 8.24 -26.60
C THR A 207 -9.49 9.71 -26.48
N THR A 208 -9.98 10.12 -25.31
CA THR A 208 -10.33 11.51 -24.98
C THR A 208 -9.13 12.34 -24.56
N PHE A 209 -7.96 11.72 -24.32
CA PHE A 209 -6.77 12.45 -23.90
C PHE A 209 -6.18 13.24 -25.06
N LYS A 210 -6.24 14.58 -24.94
CA LYS A 210 -5.81 15.52 -25.98
C LYS A 210 -4.75 16.46 -25.43
N TRP A 211 -3.54 16.36 -25.95
CA TRP A 211 -2.40 17.15 -25.49
C TRP A 211 -2.56 18.66 -25.69
N ASP A 212 -3.29 19.06 -26.73
CA ASP A 212 -3.65 20.43 -27.07
C ASP A 212 -4.90 20.94 -26.32
N GLY A 213 -5.49 20.10 -25.47
CA GLY A 213 -6.63 20.47 -24.65
C GLY A 213 -6.27 21.44 -23.53
N GLU A 214 -7.30 22.12 -23.02
CA GLU A 214 -7.22 22.99 -21.86
C GLU A 214 -8.38 22.69 -20.91
N THR A 215 -8.17 22.95 -19.63
CA THR A 215 -9.21 22.80 -18.60
C THR A 215 -9.15 23.92 -17.59
N ILE A 216 -10.26 24.12 -16.88
CA ILE A 216 -10.39 25.13 -15.83
C ILE A 216 -10.15 24.43 -14.49
N ILE A 217 -9.21 24.95 -13.70
CA ILE A 217 -9.03 24.52 -12.32
C ILE A 217 -10.26 24.92 -11.51
N THR A 218 -10.87 23.95 -10.85
CA THR A 218 -12.05 24.15 -10.00
C THR A 218 -11.68 24.12 -8.51
N GLN A 219 -12.58 24.61 -7.65
CA GLN A 219 -12.40 24.48 -6.21
C GLN A 219 -12.34 23.02 -5.76
N VAL A 220 -13.02 22.12 -6.47
CA VAL A 220 -12.98 20.67 -6.19
C VAL A 220 -11.58 20.09 -6.40
N HIS A 221 -10.85 20.58 -7.41
CA HIS A 221 -9.45 20.17 -7.64
C HIS A 221 -8.54 20.63 -6.52
N LEU A 222 -8.72 21.89 -6.07
CA LEU A 222 -7.94 22.48 -4.98
C LEU A 222 -8.19 21.78 -3.64
N ASN A 223 -9.44 21.41 -3.36
CA ASN A 223 -9.83 20.79 -2.09
C ASN A 223 -9.56 19.28 -2.04
N TYR A 224 -9.21 18.66 -3.17
CA TYR A 224 -9.05 17.21 -3.24
C TYR A 224 -8.02 16.65 -2.24
N PRO A 225 -6.83 17.24 -2.05
CA PRO A 225 -5.87 16.74 -1.07
C PRO A 225 -6.48 16.62 0.34
N SER A 226 -7.13 17.69 0.80
CA SER A 226 -7.78 17.76 2.10
C SER A 226 -9.01 16.85 2.25
N SER A 227 -9.49 16.25 1.16
CA SER A 227 -10.62 15.31 1.22
C SER A 227 -10.22 13.90 1.63
N LEU A 228 -8.92 13.57 1.56
CA LEU A 228 -8.39 12.23 1.82
C LEU A 228 -7.34 12.19 2.92
N VAL A 229 -6.57 13.26 3.08
CA VAL A 229 -5.59 13.42 4.14
C VAL A 229 -5.88 14.71 4.90
N ASP A 230 -5.58 14.75 6.19
CA ASP A 230 -5.67 15.97 7.00
C ASP A 230 -4.61 17.01 6.51
N ASN A 231 -4.28 18.03 7.30
CA ASN A 231 -3.41 19.18 6.96
C ASN A 231 -1.99 18.89 6.40
N ASP A 232 -1.64 17.64 6.04
CA ASP A 232 -0.45 17.26 5.28
C ASP A 232 -0.66 17.47 3.76
N VAL A 233 -0.94 18.73 3.39
CA VAL A 233 -1.09 19.17 1.98
C VAL A 233 0.25 19.18 1.24
N THR A 234 0.83 17.99 1.04
CA THR A 234 2.07 17.85 0.29
C THR A 234 1.80 17.86 -1.21
N SER A 235 2.77 18.38 -1.98
CA SER A 235 2.77 18.34 -3.45
C SER A 235 1.78 19.27 -4.15
N GLU A 236 1.26 20.31 -3.49
CA GLU A 236 0.46 21.33 -4.16
C GLU A 236 1.29 22.20 -5.09
N VAL A 237 0.60 22.69 -6.13
CA VAL A 237 1.06 23.72 -7.05
C VAL A 237 0.12 24.91 -6.84
N GLU A 238 0.61 26.14 -6.99
CA GLU A 238 -0.15 27.37 -6.65
C GLU A 238 -1.25 27.72 -7.67
N PHE A 239 -2.01 26.73 -8.10
CA PHE A 239 -3.23 26.92 -8.86
C PHE A 239 -4.27 27.70 -8.04
N LYS A 240 -5.13 28.44 -8.74
CA LYS A 240 -6.35 29.05 -8.18
C LYS A 240 -7.55 28.61 -9.00
N ALA A 241 -8.72 28.61 -8.35
CA ALA A 241 -9.96 28.35 -9.04
C ALA A 241 -10.15 29.38 -10.16
N GLY A 242 -10.50 28.91 -11.36
CA GLY A 242 -10.62 29.73 -12.56
C GLY A 242 -9.34 29.82 -13.40
N ASP A 243 -8.19 29.28 -12.97
CA ASP A 243 -7.03 29.16 -13.85
C ASP A 243 -7.37 28.26 -15.05
N ILE A 244 -7.11 28.74 -16.26
CA ILE A 244 -7.20 27.95 -17.50
C ILE A 244 -5.79 27.41 -17.77
N VAL A 245 -5.65 26.10 -17.79
CA VAL A 245 -4.35 25.42 -17.86
C VAL A 245 -4.37 24.37 -18.97
N SER A 246 -3.27 24.24 -19.72
CA SER A 246 -3.17 23.21 -20.74
C SER A 246 -3.03 21.81 -20.12
N VAL A 247 -3.51 20.80 -20.85
CA VAL A 247 -3.37 19.38 -20.45
C VAL A 247 -1.90 19.01 -20.27
N TYR A 248 -1.02 19.51 -21.15
CA TYR A 248 0.42 19.28 -21.03
C TYR A 248 1.02 19.90 -19.76
N ASP A 249 0.63 21.12 -19.38
CA ASP A 249 1.09 21.76 -18.15
C ASP A 249 0.67 20.97 -16.90
N LEU A 250 -0.58 20.46 -16.89
CA LEU A 250 -1.07 19.60 -15.81
C LEU A 250 -0.33 18.26 -15.77
N TRP A 251 -0.01 17.69 -16.93
CA TRP A 251 0.76 16.46 -17.04
C TRP A 251 2.15 16.62 -16.43
N VAL A 252 2.86 17.69 -16.78
CA VAL A 252 4.16 18.02 -16.20
C VAL A 252 4.04 18.28 -14.70
N ALA A 253 3.06 19.07 -14.24
CA ALA A 253 2.82 19.32 -12.82
C ALA A 253 2.55 18.03 -12.02
N MET A 254 1.78 17.10 -12.59
CA MET A 254 1.47 15.80 -11.99
C MET A 254 2.72 14.94 -11.81
N LEU A 255 3.64 14.92 -12.78
CA LEU A 255 4.80 14.01 -12.77
C LEU A 255 6.05 14.61 -12.11
N VAL A 256 6.22 15.94 -12.16
CA VAL A 256 7.37 16.68 -11.61
C VAL A 256 7.12 17.15 -10.19
N ALA A 257 6.08 17.97 -9.99
CA ALA A 257 5.71 18.46 -8.66
C ALA A 257 4.87 17.47 -7.87
N SER A 258 4.51 16.33 -8.49
CA SER A 258 3.66 15.32 -7.88
C SER A 258 2.25 15.84 -7.57
N SER A 259 1.77 16.83 -8.34
CA SER A 259 0.55 17.58 -8.04
C SER A 259 -0.70 16.70 -8.03
N ASN A 260 -1.37 16.67 -6.87
CA ASN A 260 -2.66 15.99 -6.69
C ASN A 260 -3.78 16.75 -7.42
N GLN A 261 -3.74 18.09 -7.38
CA GLN A 261 -4.69 18.97 -8.07
C GLN A 261 -4.63 18.73 -9.59
N ALA A 262 -3.42 18.67 -10.15
CA ALA A 262 -3.23 18.39 -11.57
C ALA A 262 -3.67 16.96 -11.95
N ALA A 263 -3.37 15.96 -11.12
CA ALA A 263 -3.81 14.59 -11.35
C ALA A 263 -5.34 14.50 -11.43
N ILE A 264 -6.08 15.15 -10.52
CA ILE A 264 -7.56 15.13 -10.55
C ILE A 264 -8.11 15.96 -11.70
N ALA A 265 -7.52 17.11 -12.01
CA ALA A 265 -7.93 17.88 -13.18
C ALA A 265 -7.78 17.08 -14.49
N LEU A 266 -6.72 16.27 -14.63
CA LEU A 266 -6.53 15.37 -15.76
C LEU A 266 -7.52 14.20 -15.77
N VAL A 267 -7.82 13.63 -14.59
CA VAL A 267 -8.83 12.57 -14.45
C VAL A 267 -10.20 13.10 -14.88
N ASP A 268 -10.62 14.26 -14.39
CA ASP A 268 -11.89 14.88 -14.78
C ASP A 268 -11.90 15.23 -16.27
N PHE A 269 -10.77 15.72 -16.82
CA PHE A 269 -10.64 16.00 -18.26
C PHE A 269 -10.81 14.75 -19.12
N SER A 270 -10.43 13.56 -18.63
CA SER A 270 -10.64 12.30 -19.36
C SER A 270 -12.12 11.94 -19.58
N GLY A 271 -13.02 12.53 -18.79
CA GLY A 271 -14.46 12.27 -18.80
C GLY A 271 -14.90 11.10 -17.91
N LEU A 272 -13.96 10.39 -17.29
CA LEU A 272 -14.26 9.32 -16.33
C LEU A 272 -14.58 9.88 -14.95
N THR A 273 -15.54 9.28 -14.26
CA THR A 273 -15.70 9.50 -12.81
C THR A 273 -14.50 8.91 -12.06
N ARG A 274 -14.27 9.36 -10.82
CA ARG A 274 -13.18 8.85 -9.97
C ARG A 274 -13.23 7.35 -9.76
N SER A 275 -14.44 6.80 -9.60
CA SER A 275 -14.66 5.36 -9.44
C SER A 275 -14.31 4.59 -10.71
N GLU A 276 -14.76 5.08 -11.87
CA GLU A 276 -14.41 4.48 -13.16
C GLU A 276 -12.91 4.57 -13.44
N PHE A 277 -12.28 5.68 -13.07
CA PHE A 277 -10.83 5.84 -13.22
C PHE A 277 -10.06 4.88 -12.32
N ALA A 278 -10.45 4.73 -11.05
CA ALA A 278 -9.85 3.74 -10.15
C ALA A 278 -10.06 2.30 -10.68
N ALA A 279 -11.22 1.99 -11.25
CA ALA A 279 -11.47 0.72 -11.92
C ALA A 279 -10.53 0.51 -13.13
N ALA A 280 -10.31 1.55 -13.95
CA ALA A 280 -9.37 1.51 -15.06
C ALA A 280 -7.91 1.31 -14.60
N MET A 281 -7.50 1.93 -13.49
CA MET A 281 -6.19 1.69 -12.88
C MET A 281 -6.03 0.22 -12.46
N ASN A 282 -7.05 -0.37 -11.85
CA ASN A 282 -7.03 -1.78 -11.46
C ASN A 282 -7.08 -2.73 -12.66
N GLN A 283 -7.80 -2.36 -13.73
CA GLN A 283 -7.77 -3.09 -15.00
C GLN A 283 -6.38 -3.04 -15.62
N LYS A 284 -5.71 -1.88 -15.59
CA LYS A 284 -4.31 -1.75 -16.04
C LYS A 284 -3.37 -2.60 -15.20
N ALA A 285 -3.52 -2.59 -13.88
CA ALA A 285 -2.74 -3.44 -12.98
C ALA A 285 -2.93 -4.93 -13.30
N SER A 286 -4.17 -5.37 -13.54
CA SER A 286 -4.48 -6.75 -13.96
C SER A 286 -3.83 -7.09 -15.31
N ALA A 287 -3.89 -6.18 -16.29
CA ALA A 287 -3.26 -6.37 -17.61
C ALA A 287 -1.73 -6.45 -17.54
N LEU A 288 -1.12 -5.83 -16.53
CA LEU A 288 0.32 -5.94 -16.22
C LEU A 288 0.66 -7.19 -15.37
N GLY A 289 -0.33 -8.01 -15.02
CA GLY A 289 -0.17 -9.23 -14.23
C GLY A 289 0.06 -8.99 -12.73
N LEU A 290 -0.33 -7.83 -12.20
CA LEU A 290 -0.09 -7.43 -10.81
C LEU A 290 -1.18 -8.01 -9.91
N LYS A 291 -0.82 -8.96 -9.05
CA LYS A 291 -1.76 -9.70 -8.19
C LYS A 291 -1.85 -9.15 -6.77
N ARG A 292 -0.89 -8.31 -6.37
CA ARG A 292 -0.80 -7.70 -5.04
C ARG A 292 -0.87 -6.18 -5.11
N THR A 293 -1.50 -5.66 -6.17
CA THR A 293 -1.68 -4.24 -6.41
C THR A 293 -3.16 -3.92 -6.51
N ILE A 294 -3.59 -2.86 -5.82
CA ILE A 294 -4.94 -2.32 -5.91
C ILE A 294 -4.89 -0.81 -5.69
N PHE A 295 -5.71 -0.09 -6.44
CA PHE A 295 -5.89 1.35 -6.36
C PHE A 295 -7.35 1.69 -6.05
N PHE A 296 -7.55 2.56 -5.08
CA PHE A 296 -8.81 3.17 -4.66
C PHE A 296 -8.97 4.58 -5.25
N GLU A 297 -7.87 5.27 -5.56
CA GLU A 297 -7.89 6.63 -6.10
C GLU A 297 -6.61 6.97 -6.91
N PRO A 298 -6.63 7.98 -7.79
CA PRO A 298 -5.62 8.20 -8.83
C PRO A 298 -4.36 8.98 -8.41
N THR A 299 -4.29 9.52 -7.20
CA THR A 299 -3.20 10.41 -6.78
C THR A 299 -2.15 9.73 -5.91
N GLY A 300 -2.52 8.67 -5.20
CA GLY A 300 -1.66 8.04 -4.19
C GLY A 300 -1.77 8.66 -2.80
N LEU A 301 -2.83 9.41 -2.51
CA LEU A 301 -3.15 9.95 -1.18
C LEU A 301 -3.83 8.92 -0.26
N ASP A 302 -4.60 7.99 -0.82
CA ASP A 302 -5.20 6.92 -0.02
C ASP A 302 -4.15 5.83 0.25
N ALA A 303 -3.83 5.58 1.51
CA ALA A 303 -2.90 4.53 1.92
C ALA A 303 -3.43 3.10 1.66
N HIS A 304 -4.68 2.95 1.25
CA HIS A 304 -5.21 1.70 0.71
C HIS A 304 -4.84 1.46 -0.75
N ASN A 305 -4.36 2.48 -1.47
CA ASN A 305 -3.57 2.22 -2.67
C ASN A 305 -2.35 1.43 -2.21
N VAL A 306 -2.21 0.19 -2.69
CA VAL A 306 -1.10 -0.67 -2.29
C VAL A 306 -0.53 -1.42 -3.48
N THR A 307 0.74 -1.76 -3.38
CA THR A 307 1.48 -2.57 -4.34
C THR A 307 2.63 -3.27 -3.60
N THR A 308 3.56 -3.88 -4.34
CA THR A 308 4.81 -4.41 -3.81
C THR A 308 5.98 -3.78 -4.57
N ALA A 309 7.19 -3.76 -4.01
CA ALA A 309 8.35 -3.20 -4.74
C ALA A 309 8.58 -3.92 -6.08
N ARG A 310 8.33 -5.24 -6.11
CA ARG A 310 8.35 -6.07 -7.33
C ARG A 310 7.33 -5.61 -8.37
N GLU A 311 6.08 -5.47 -7.99
CA GLU A 311 5.00 -5.09 -8.92
C GLU A 311 5.11 -3.62 -9.34
N MET A 312 5.53 -2.76 -8.42
CA MET A 312 5.81 -1.35 -8.70
C MET A 312 6.97 -1.20 -9.69
N ALA A 313 7.97 -2.10 -9.71
CA ALA A 313 8.99 -2.08 -10.75
C ALA A 313 8.44 -2.46 -12.14
N LEU A 314 7.39 -3.28 -12.22
CA LEU A 314 6.69 -3.56 -13.48
C LEU A 314 5.87 -2.34 -13.92
N ILE A 315 5.18 -1.66 -12.99
CA ILE A 315 4.50 -0.38 -13.27
C ILE A 315 5.51 0.64 -13.77
N ALA A 316 6.62 0.83 -13.06
CA ALA A 316 7.67 1.78 -13.42
C ALA A 316 8.30 1.43 -14.77
N LYS A 317 8.56 0.15 -15.06
CA LYS A 317 9.04 -0.29 -16.38
C LYS A 317 8.04 0.09 -17.49
N ALA A 318 6.76 -0.22 -17.30
CA ALA A 318 5.73 0.10 -18.28
C ALA A 318 5.59 1.61 -18.49
N ALA A 319 5.55 2.38 -17.40
CA ALA A 319 5.43 3.83 -17.42
C ALA A 319 6.65 4.51 -18.04
N PHE A 320 7.87 4.17 -17.60
CA PHE A 320 9.09 4.80 -18.07
C PHE A 320 9.52 4.38 -19.48
N ASN A 321 8.89 3.36 -20.07
CA ASN A 321 9.02 3.04 -21.49
C ASN A 321 8.10 3.89 -22.38
N ARG A 322 7.20 4.69 -21.81
CA ARG A 322 6.41 5.70 -22.54
C ARG A 322 7.21 7.00 -22.58
N PRO A 323 7.62 7.50 -23.77
CA PRO A 323 8.35 8.76 -23.89
C PRO A 323 7.65 9.93 -23.19
N GLU A 324 6.31 9.98 -23.26
CA GLU A 324 5.48 11.04 -22.70
C GLU A 324 5.61 11.12 -21.17
N ILE A 325 5.79 9.98 -20.50
CA ILE A 325 6.01 9.92 -19.05
C ILE A 325 7.48 10.18 -18.73
N ALA A 326 8.39 9.49 -19.43
CA ALA A 326 9.82 9.59 -19.16
C ALA A 326 10.33 11.03 -19.31
N GLU A 327 9.95 11.72 -20.40
CA GLU A 327 10.30 13.12 -20.66
C GLU A 327 9.75 14.06 -19.59
N ALA A 328 8.47 13.93 -19.25
CA ALA A 328 7.85 14.77 -18.23
C ALA A 328 8.56 14.64 -16.88
N THR A 329 8.91 13.42 -16.46
CA THR A 329 9.58 13.21 -15.15
C THR A 329 10.98 13.80 -15.04
N ARG A 330 11.62 14.12 -16.18
CA ARG A 330 12.96 14.72 -16.26
C ARG A 330 12.94 16.25 -16.36
N GLN A 331 11.77 16.88 -16.51
CA GLN A 331 11.67 18.33 -16.60
C GLN A 331 12.21 18.99 -15.34
N LYS A 332 12.94 20.09 -15.54
CA LYS A 332 13.54 20.92 -14.48
C LYS A 332 13.07 22.35 -14.67
N ASP A 333 12.94 23.10 -13.57
CA ASP A 333 12.63 24.53 -13.59
C ASP A 333 11.43 24.91 -14.48
N TYR A 334 10.36 24.12 -14.41
CA TYR A 334 9.18 24.29 -15.26
C TYR A 334 8.25 25.40 -14.73
N LEU A 335 7.72 26.22 -15.65
CA LEU A 335 6.80 27.32 -15.35
C LEU A 335 5.54 27.18 -16.21
N ILE A 336 4.39 27.04 -15.55
CA ILE A 336 3.09 27.02 -16.22
C ILE A 336 2.70 28.46 -16.52
N THR A 337 2.31 28.71 -17.77
CA THR A 337 1.65 29.97 -18.17
C THR A 337 0.17 29.70 -18.35
N THR A 338 -0.66 30.25 -17.47
CA THR A 338 -2.11 30.07 -17.59
C THR A 338 -2.66 30.83 -18.82
N ARG A 339 -3.80 30.39 -19.33
CA ARG A 339 -4.35 30.82 -20.63
C ARG A 339 -5.39 31.93 -20.54
N GLN A 340 -5.85 32.27 -19.34
CA GLN A 340 -6.71 33.44 -19.13
C GLN A 340 -5.95 34.76 -19.35
N THR A 341 -6.69 35.87 -19.48
CA THR A 341 -6.12 37.23 -19.58
C THR A 341 -6.42 38.03 -18.30
N PRO A 342 -5.40 38.59 -17.62
CA PRO A 342 -3.96 38.40 -17.84
C PRO A 342 -3.48 36.99 -17.42
N PRO A 343 -2.41 36.46 -18.03
CA PRO A 343 -1.88 35.15 -17.66
C PRO A 343 -1.19 35.23 -16.29
N ARG A 344 -1.19 34.10 -15.58
CA ARG A 344 -0.41 33.87 -14.38
C ARG A 344 0.74 32.93 -14.70
N LEU A 345 1.86 33.14 -14.01
CA LEU A 345 3.01 32.26 -14.04
C LEU A 345 3.04 31.44 -12.76
N ILE A 346 3.06 30.12 -12.88
CA ILE A 346 3.01 29.20 -11.73
C ILE A 346 4.21 28.27 -11.79
N LYS A 347 5.07 28.34 -10.77
CA LYS A 347 6.29 27.52 -10.69
C LYS A 347 5.95 26.08 -10.33
N VAL A 348 6.51 25.13 -11.07
CA VAL A 348 6.44 23.70 -10.78
C VAL A 348 7.73 23.28 -10.08
N VAL A 349 7.61 22.94 -8.79
CA VAL A 349 8.76 22.50 -7.98
C VAL A 349 9.15 21.08 -8.35
N ASP A 350 10.41 20.86 -8.72
CA ASP A 350 10.93 19.51 -9.00
C ASP A 350 11.11 18.69 -7.70
N ARG A 351 10.22 17.73 -7.47
CA ARG A 351 10.32 16.78 -6.35
C ARG A 351 11.11 15.52 -6.68
N ASN A 352 11.55 15.38 -7.92
CA ASN A 352 12.38 14.28 -8.40
C ASN A 352 13.88 14.63 -8.39
N PHE A 353 14.25 15.89 -8.16
CA PHE A 353 15.63 16.40 -8.18
C PHE A 353 16.65 15.44 -7.54
N SER A 354 16.37 14.95 -6.33
CA SER A 354 17.27 14.04 -5.60
C SER A 354 17.54 12.70 -6.31
N LEU A 355 16.65 12.25 -7.18
CA LEU A 355 16.83 11.05 -8.00
C LEU A 355 17.49 11.37 -9.34
N GLN A 356 17.29 12.57 -9.88
CA GLN A 356 17.89 12.98 -11.16
C GLN A 356 19.42 13.09 -11.08
N THR A 357 19.99 13.34 -9.89
CA THR A 357 21.45 13.36 -9.66
C THR A 357 22.13 12.01 -9.93
N TYR A 358 21.36 10.93 -10.08
CA TYR A 358 21.85 9.61 -10.44
C TYR A 358 22.05 9.40 -11.95
N GLY A 359 21.75 10.41 -12.77
CA GLY A 359 21.78 10.30 -14.24
C GLY A 359 20.69 9.36 -14.74
N ALA A 360 19.49 9.51 -14.19
CA ALA A 360 18.34 8.67 -14.50
C ALA A 360 17.62 9.13 -15.77
N ASP A 361 17.13 8.16 -16.54
CA ASP A 361 16.30 8.40 -17.73
C ASP A 361 14.85 8.74 -17.34
N ALA A 362 14.36 8.29 -16.19
CA ALA A 362 13.03 8.62 -15.70
C ALA A 362 12.97 8.36 -14.19
N VAL A 363 12.14 9.13 -13.49
CA VAL A 363 12.12 9.14 -12.03
C VAL A 363 10.75 9.46 -11.47
N LYS A 364 10.42 8.90 -10.31
CA LYS A 364 9.27 9.34 -9.54
C LYS A 364 9.52 9.12 -8.05
N THR A 365 9.26 10.14 -7.24
CA THR A 365 9.23 10.02 -5.78
C THR A 365 7.81 9.87 -5.25
N GLY A 366 7.68 9.34 -4.03
CA GLY A 366 6.44 9.34 -3.27
C GLY A 366 6.71 9.44 -1.77
N TYR A 367 5.81 10.11 -1.05
CA TYR A 367 5.82 10.15 0.40
C TYR A 367 4.38 10.24 0.92
N LEU A 368 4.11 9.43 1.95
CA LEU A 368 3.01 9.55 2.89
C LEU A 368 3.56 9.10 4.25
N VAL A 369 2.88 9.42 5.34
CA VAL A 369 3.23 8.88 6.66
C VAL A 369 3.21 7.34 6.63
N GLU A 370 2.20 6.74 6.00
CA GLU A 370 2.07 5.29 5.87
C GLU A 370 3.06 4.67 4.88
N ALA A 371 3.46 5.42 3.84
CA ALA A 371 4.37 4.92 2.80
C ALA A 371 5.84 5.17 3.08
N GLN A 372 6.15 6.04 4.04
CA GLN A 372 7.46 6.62 4.22
C GLN A 372 7.99 7.13 2.86
N ARG A 373 9.31 7.08 2.61
CA ARG A 373 9.88 7.55 1.34
C ARG A 373 9.95 6.43 0.32
N CYS A 374 9.31 6.66 -0.82
CA CYS A 374 9.33 5.80 -1.98
C CYS A 374 10.05 6.46 -3.16
N ALA A 375 10.64 5.64 -4.02
CA ALA A 375 11.27 6.06 -5.26
C ALA A 375 11.17 4.98 -6.34
N ALA A 376 10.97 5.41 -7.57
CA ALA A 376 11.15 4.64 -8.78
C ALA A 376 12.12 5.38 -9.70
N LEU A 377 13.07 4.67 -10.29
CA LEU A 377 14.12 5.23 -11.14
C LEU A 377 14.39 4.28 -12.30
N LYS A 378 14.54 4.83 -13.51
CA LYS A 378 15.07 4.13 -14.69
C LYS A 378 16.47 4.64 -15.02
N LYS A 379 17.41 3.75 -15.30
CA LYS A 379 18.73 4.09 -15.83
C LYS A 379 19.20 3.02 -16.81
N GLY A 380 19.25 3.34 -18.11
CA GLY A 380 19.43 2.35 -19.15
C GLY A 380 18.32 1.29 -19.08
N ASN A 381 18.70 0.03 -18.94
CA ASN A 381 17.76 -1.10 -18.80
C ASN A 381 17.36 -1.39 -17.35
N ASP A 382 17.92 -0.67 -16.38
CA ASP A 382 17.63 -0.86 -14.97
C ASP A 382 16.41 -0.08 -14.55
N ILE A 383 15.52 -0.75 -13.80
CA ILE A 383 14.44 -0.15 -13.04
C ILE A 383 14.69 -0.46 -11.58
N ILE A 384 14.89 0.59 -10.78
CA ILE A 384 15.07 0.49 -9.33
C ILE A 384 13.82 1.04 -8.66
N VAL A 385 13.25 0.26 -7.75
CA VAL A 385 12.16 0.71 -6.89
C VAL A 385 12.55 0.52 -5.44
N ILE A 386 12.29 1.53 -4.62
CA ILE A 386 12.42 1.53 -3.17
C ILE A 386 11.09 1.99 -2.59
N MET A 387 10.63 1.29 -1.56
CA MET A 387 9.41 1.58 -0.82
C MET A 387 9.71 1.55 0.67
N HIS A 388 9.00 2.39 1.41
CA HIS A 388 9.02 2.38 2.87
C HIS A 388 10.39 2.71 3.51
N ALA A 389 11.23 3.52 2.85
CA ALA A 389 12.45 4.02 3.46
C ALA A 389 12.14 5.14 4.47
N ARG A 390 12.60 5.00 5.72
CA ARG A 390 12.30 5.92 6.83
C ARG A 390 12.95 7.30 6.66
N SER A 391 14.02 7.39 5.87
CA SER A 391 14.73 8.66 5.64
C SER A 391 15.27 8.78 4.22
N MET A 392 15.53 10.02 3.78
CA MET A 392 16.20 10.26 2.50
C MET A 392 17.58 9.60 2.47
N LYS A 393 18.28 9.58 3.62
CA LYS A 393 19.57 8.93 3.76
C LYS A 393 19.47 7.43 3.50
N GLU A 394 18.54 6.73 4.16
CA GLU A 394 18.33 5.29 3.95
C GLU A 394 17.99 4.97 2.50
N ARG A 395 17.04 5.72 1.92
CA ARG A 395 16.65 5.57 0.51
C ARG A 395 17.85 5.74 -0.43
N ASN A 396 18.64 6.81 -0.23
CA ASN A 396 19.78 7.11 -1.10
C ASN A 396 20.93 6.11 -0.91
N THR A 397 21.21 5.66 0.31
CA THR A 397 22.20 4.61 0.57
C THR A 397 21.86 3.32 -0.20
N ILE A 398 20.58 2.94 -0.26
CA ILE A 398 20.15 1.78 -1.04
C ILE A 398 20.29 2.04 -2.54
N LEU A 399 19.96 3.25 -3.03
CA LEU A 399 20.20 3.61 -4.43
C LEU A 399 21.69 3.53 -4.80
N ASP A 400 22.56 4.07 -3.95
CA ASP A 400 24.02 4.04 -4.15
C ASP A 400 24.51 2.59 -4.24
N GLN A 401 24.06 1.73 -3.32
CA GLN A 401 24.36 0.29 -3.33
C GLN A 401 23.89 -0.42 -4.62
N LEU A 402 22.67 -0.15 -5.08
CA LEU A 402 22.10 -0.81 -6.26
C LEU A 402 22.69 -0.32 -7.57
N ILE A 403 23.15 0.94 -7.63
CA ILE A 403 23.77 1.55 -8.82
C ILE A 403 25.28 1.28 -8.84
N GLY A 404 25.89 0.88 -7.72
CA GLY A 404 27.32 0.61 -7.60
C GLY A 404 28.16 1.88 -7.43
N LYS A 405 27.65 2.85 -6.65
CA LYS A 405 28.35 4.08 -6.28
C LYS A 405 29.00 4.00 -4.90
#